data_AF-A0A2E6MX77-F1
#
_entry.id   AF-A0A2E6MX77-F1
#
_cell.length_a   1.000
_cell.length_b   1.000
_cell.length_c   1.000
_cell.angle_alpha   90.00
_cell.angle_beta   90.00
_cell.angle_gamma   90.00
#
_symmetry.space_group_name_H-M   'P 1'
#
loop_
_entity.id
_entity.type
_entity.pdbx_description
1 polymer ?
#
loop_
_entity_poly.entity_id
_entity_poly.type
_entity_poly.pdbx_seq_one_letter_code
_entity_poly.pdbx_strand_id
1 'polypeptide(L)' 'MGRSERAKEIRRRRQRKIKLQKLEDKFKKSSGDTKNNVMDKVRALTPGYETVYENWGVNK' A
#
# COMPACT_ATOMS: atom_id res chain seq x y z
N MET A 1 26.98 -2.62 -3.99
CA MET A 1 26.28 -1.87 -2.92
C MET A 1 26.99 -0.53 -2.78
N GLY A 2 26.28 0.59 -2.77
CA GLY A 2 26.88 1.93 -2.81
C GLY A 2 25.86 2.96 -3.27
N ARG A 3 24.94 3.33 -2.39
CA ARG A 3 23.93 4.37 -2.64
C ARG A 3 23.76 5.18 -1.37
N SER A 4 23.69 6.51 -1.50
CA SER A 4 23.41 7.38 -0.38
C SER A 4 22.07 7.03 0.27
N GLU A 5 21.91 7.29 1.57
CA GLU A 5 20.66 7.04 2.29
C GLU A 5 19.48 7.77 1.63
N ARG A 6 19.71 8.99 1.11
CA ARG A 6 18.72 9.72 0.31
C ARG A 6 18.26 8.92 -0.92
N ALA A 7 19.18 8.34 -1.68
CA ALA A 7 18.84 7.54 -2.86
C ALA A 7 18.09 6.25 -2.49
N LYS A 8 18.46 5.61 -1.37
CA LYS A 8 17.74 4.45 -0.83
C LYS A 8 16.32 4.83 -0.40
N GLU A 9 16.15 5.97 0.28
CA GLU A 9 14.85 6.44 0.72
C GLU A 9 13.91 6.76 -0.46
N ILE A 10 14.41 7.48 -1.48
CA ILE A 10 13.66 7.74 -2.72
C ILE A 10 13.22 6.42 -3.35
N ARG A 11 14.10 5.41 -3.41
CA ARG A 11 13.74 4.09 -3.92
C ARG A 11 12.66 3.42 -3.05
N ARG A 12 12.77 3.47 -1.73
CA ARG A 12 11.76 2.92 -0.80
C ARG A 12 10.40 3.61 -0.99
N ARG A 13 10.37 4.94 -1.18
CA ARG A 13 9.15 5.70 -1.48
C ARG A 13 8.52 5.26 -2.81
N ARG A 14 9.31 5.14 -3.88
CA ARG A 14 8.84 4.65 -5.19
C ARG A 14 8.28 3.23 -5.10
N GLN A 15 8.97 2.34 -4.38
CA GLN A 15 8.53 0.97 -4.18
C GLN A 15 7.25 0.89 -3.35
N ARG A 16 7.09 1.73 -2.32
CA ARG A 16 5.82 1.84 -1.58
C ARG A 16 4.67 2.24 -2.50
N LYS A 17 4.85 3.24 -3.37
CA LYS A 17 3.84 3.66 -4.35
C LYS A 17 3.42 2.51 -5.27
N ILE A 18 4.40 1.79 -5.85
CA ILE A 18 4.14 0.64 -6.74
C ILE A 18 3.39 -0.48 -6.00
N LYS A 19 3.80 -0.78 -4.76
CA LYS A 19 3.13 -1.81 -3.95
C LYS A 19 1.69 -1.44 -3.61
N LEU A 20 1.44 -0.17 -3.24
CA LEU A 20 0.09 0.31 -2.97
C LEU A 20 -0.81 0.21 -4.21
N GLN A 21 -0.31 0.59 -5.38
CA GLN A 21 -1.07 0.49 -6.63
C GLN A 21 -1.45 -0.96 -6.96
N LYS A 22 -0.52 -1.91 -6.78
CA LYS A 22 -0.82 -3.34 -6.97
C LYS A 22 -1.85 -3.86 -5.96
N LEU A 23 -1.80 -3.39 -4.72
CA LEU A 23 -2.78 -3.76 -3.70
C LEU A 23 -4.15 -3.14 -3.98
N GLU A 24 -4.20 -1.93 -4.53
CA GLU A 24 -5.44 -1.27 -4.97
C GLU A 24 -6.12 -2.06 -6.10
N ASP A 25 -5.36 -2.44 -7.13
CA ASP A 25 -5.88 -3.26 -8.22
C ASP A 25 -6.42 -4.60 -7.72
N LYS A 26 -5.74 -5.18 -6.72
CA LYS A 26 -6.20 -6.41 -6.06
C LYS A 26 -7.45 -6.16 -5.24
N PHE A 27 -7.51 -5.05 -4.49
CA PHE A 27 -8.66 -4.66 -3.67
C PHE A 27 -9.93 -4.51 -4.52
N LYS A 28 -9.81 -3.82 -5.67
CA LYS A 28 -10.91 -3.62 -6.62
C LYS A 28 -11.47 -4.92 -7.20
N LYS A 29 -10.61 -5.93 -7.40
CA LYS A 29 -10.98 -7.25 -7.96
C LYS A 29 -11.36 -8.29 -6.91
N SER A 30 -10.98 -8.06 -5.66
CA SER A 30 -11.19 -8.99 -4.55
C SER A 30 -12.57 -8.83 -3.91
N SER A 31 -13.10 -9.92 -3.34
CA SER A 31 -14.40 -9.95 -2.66
C SER A 31 -14.27 -10.67 -1.31
N GLY A 32 -15.06 -10.25 -0.31
CA GLY A 32 -15.10 -10.87 1.02
C GLY A 32 -13.74 -10.87 1.73
N ASP A 33 -13.33 -12.03 2.25
CA ASP A 33 -12.10 -12.23 3.04
C ASP A 33 -10.80 -11.84 2.32
N THR A 34 -10.82 -11.84 1.00
CA THR A 34 -9.65 -11.43 0.21
C THR A 34 -9.41 -9.92 0.29
N LYS A 35 -10.45 -9.10 0.52
CA LYS A 35 -10.30 -7.66 0.80
C LYS A 35 -9.65 -7.43 2.16
N ASN A 36 -10.07 -8.15 3.21
CA ASN A 36 -9.48 -8.04 4.55
C ASN A 36 -7.97 -8.32 4.53
N ASN A 37 -7.57 -9.40 3.86
CA ASN A 37 -6.16 -9.74 3.65
C ASN A 37 -5.36 -8.65 2.90
N VAL A 38 -6.00 -7.91 2.00
CA VAL A 38 -5.36 -6.78 1.30
C VAL A 38 -5.25 -5.58 2.23
N MET A 39 -6.28 -5.31 3.03
CA MET A 39 -6.27 -4.24 4.03
C MET A 39 -5.17 -4.45 5.07
N ASP A 40 -5.01 -5.66 5.62
CA ASP A 40 -3.92 -5.96 6.57
C ASP A 40 -2.53 -5.71 5.98
N LYS A 41 -2.34 -6.03 4.70
CA LYS A 41 -1.09 -5.75 3.98
C LYS A 41 -0.81 -4.26 3.83
N VAL A 42 -1.85 -3.44 3.64
CA VAL A 42 -1.71 -1.98 3.59
C VAL A 42 -1.36 -1.42 4.97
N ARG A 43 -2.01 -1.92 6.05
CA ARG A 43 -1.72 -1.54 7.44
C ARG A 43 -0.27 -1.81 7.82
N ALA A 44 0.27 -2.96 7.42
CA ALA A 44 1.68 -3.31 7.65
C ALA A 44 2.67 -2.51 6.78
N LEU A 45 2.24 -1.99 5.62
CA LEU A 45 3.12 -1.31 4.66
C LEU A 45 3.39 0.16 5.00
N THR A 46 2.39 0.84 5.56
CA THR A 46 2.45 2.28 5.85
C THR A 46 1.62 2.58 7.09
N PRO A 47 2.14 3.35 8.06
CA PRO A 47 1.39 3.73 9.26
C PRO A 47 0.19 4.66 8.96
N GLY A 48 0.25 5.46 7.90
CA GLY A 48 -0.89 6.27 7.40
C GLY A 48 -1.85 5.47 6.50
N TYR A 49 -2.20 4.24 6.87
CA TYR A 49 -3.07 3.38 6.06
C TYR A 49 -4.52 3.89 6.03
N GLU A 50 -4.93 4.69 7.01
CA GLU A 50 -6.28 5.23 7.13
C GLU A 50 -6.68 6.07 5.92
N THR A 51 -5.80 6.98 5.48
CA THR A 51 -6.00 7.77 4.25
C THR A 51 -6.07 6.87 3.01
N VAL A 52 -5.37 5.73 2.99
CA VAL A 52 -5.44 4.78 1.88
C VAL A 52 -6.80 4.08 1.86
N TYR A 53 -7.32 3.69 3.02
CA TYR A 53 -8.65 3.08 3.15
C TYR A 53 -9.78 4.04 2.76
N GLU A 54 -9.69 5.30 3.16
CA GLU A 54 -10.63 6.35 2.72
C GLU A 54 -10.62 6.51 1.20
N ASN A 55 -9.43 6.62 0.59
CA ASN A 55 -9.28 6.71 -0.86
C ASN A 55 -9.84 5.48 -1.60
N TRP A 56 -9.84 4.30 -0.96
CA TRP A 56 -10.38 3.07 -1.53
C TRP A 56 -11.86 2.85 -1.22
N GLY A 57 -12.49 3.74 -0.43
CA GLY A 57 -13.90 3.66 -0.08
C GLY A 57 -14.25 2.54 0.89
N VAL A 58 -13.30 2.09 1.73
CA VAL A 58 -13.53 1.05 2.74
C VAL A 58 -14.47 1.54 3.86
N ASN A 59 -14.37 2.83 4.22
CA ASN A 59 -15.13 3.46 5.31
C ASN A 59 -16.41 4.16 4.83
N LYS A 60 -17.04 3.69 3.75
CA LYS A 60 -18.28 4.31 3.23
C LYS A 60 -19.48 3.40 3.40
#